data_AF-A0A7C4SFE4-F1
#
_entry.id   AF-A0A7C4SFE4-F1
#
_cell.length_a   1.000
_cell.length_b   1.000
_cell.length_c   1.000
_cell.angle_alpha   90.00
_cell.angle_beta   90.00
_cell.angle_gamma   90.00
#
_symmetry.space_group_name_H-M   'P 1'
#
loop_
_entity.id
_entity.type
_entity.pdbx_description
1 polymer ?
#
loop_
_entity_poly.entity_id
_entity_poly.type
_entity_poly.pdbx_seq_one_letter_code
_entity_poly.pdbx_strand_id
1 'polypeptide(L)' 'MIRDPKTWEEFEASWQRNNPPDLNRHLQIFENLMEIARALGAWPPADPLTGIEVDLQIAQGINQDVRLPSE' A
#
# COMPACT_ATOMS: atom_id res chain seq x y z
N MET A 1 -23.18 -13.49 -11.96
CA MET A 1 -24.47 -12.92 -11.58
C MET A 1 -25.19 -13.94 -10.71
N ILE A 2 -25.65 -13.56 -9.51
CA ILE A 2 -26.31 -14.49 -8.60
C ILE A 2 -27.76 -14.68 -9.07
N ARG A 3 -28.18 -15.94 -9.23
CA ARG A 3 -29.48 -16.32 -9.82
C ARG A 3 -30.67 -16.03 -8.90
N ASP A 4 -30.44 -16.09 -7.59
CA ASP A 4 -31.44 -15.81 -6.56
C ASP A 4 -30.79 -14.95 -5.46
N PRO A 5 -30.94 -13.61 -5.55
CA PRO A 5 -30.37 -12.69 -4.58
C PRO A 5 -30.91 -12.90 -3.16
N LYS A 6 -32.17 -13.30 -3.01
CA LYS A 6 -32.81 -13.41 -1.69
C LYS A 6 -32.23 -14.59 -0.90
N THR A 7 -32.10 -15.74 -1.55
CA THR A 7 -31.43 -16.91 -0.94
C THR A 7 -29.97 -16.59 -0.59
N TRP A 8 -29.29 -15.78 -1.39
CA TRP A 8 -27.94 -15.32 -1.09
C TRP A 8 -27.89 -14.42 0.15
N GLU A 9 -28.77 -13.43 0.25
CA GLU A 9 -28.85 -12.52 1.40
C GLU A 9 -29.15 -13.29 2.70
N GLU A 10 -30.07 -14.25 2.66
CA GLU A 10 -30.41 -15.09 3.82
C GLU A 10 -29.22 -15.95 4.28
N PHE A 11 -28.50 -16.53 3.32
CA PHE A 11 -27.25 -17.25 3.57
C PHE A 11 -26.19 -16.33 4.19
N GLU A 12 -25.96 -15.16 3.60
CA GLU A 12 -24.93 -14.21 4.06
C GLU A 12 -25.23 -13.70 5.47
N ALA A 13 -26.48 -13.34 5.76
CA ALA A 13 -26.90 -12.94 7.10
C ALA A 13 -26.76 -14.07 8.14
N SER A 14 -27.01 -15.32 7.74
CA SER A 14 -26.73 -16.50 8.59
C SER A 14 -25.23 -16.68 8.82
N TRP A 15 -24.43 -16.56 7.78
CA TRP A 15 -22.98 -16.72 7.84
C TRP A 15 -22.35 -15.64 8.73
N GLN A 16 -22.70 -14.37 8.55
CA GLN A 16 -22.17 -13.26 9.35
C GLN A 16 -22.47 -13.40 10.85
N ARG A 17 -23.68 -13.85 11.20
CA ARG A 17 -24.04 -14.12 12.61
C ARG A 17 -23.16 -15.21 13.26
N ASN A 18 -22.76 -16.21 12.48
CA ASN A 18 -21.93 -17.32 12.96
C ASN A 18 -20.42 -17.07 12.81
N ASN A 19 -20.02 -16.02 12.08
CA ASN A 19 -18.64 -15.67 11.79
C ASN A 19 -18.41 -14.20 12.14
N PRO A 20 -18.35 -13.86 13.43
CA PRO A 20 -18.10 -12.49 13.84
C PRO A 20 -16.73 -12.02 13.31
N PRO A 21 -16.61 -10.76 12.88
CA PRO A 21 -15.36 -10.24 12.38
C PRO A 21 -14.29 -10.24 13.47
N ASP A 22 -13.14 -10.85 13.17
CA ASP A 22 -11.95 -10.78 14.02
C ASP A 22 -11.09 -9.60 13.54
N LEU A 23 -11.14 -8.51 14.30
CA LEU A 23 -10.39 -7.30 14.00
C LEU A 23 -8.88 -7.56 13.89
N ASN A 24 -8.31 -8.36 14.79
CA ASN A 24 -6.88 -8.64 14.78
C ASN A 24 -6.50 -9.43 13.54
N ARG A 25 -7.33 -10.41 13.16
CA ARG A 25 -7.11 -11.17 11.93
C ARG A 25 -7.18 -10.29 10.70
N HIS A 26 -8.14 -9.37 10.62
CA HIS A 26 -8.27 -8.45 9.49
C HIS A 26 -7.10 -7.48 9.40
N LEU A 27 -6.64 -6.91 10.52
CA LEU A 27 -5.45 -6.05 10.55
C LEU A 27 -4.21 -6.80 10.11
N GLN A 28 -4.03 -8.05 10.53
CA GLN A 28 -2.91 -8.88 10.09
C GLN A 28 -2.95 -9.15 8.56
N ILE A 29 -4.14 -9.38 8.00
CA ILE A 29 -4.30 -9.53 6.55
C ILE A 29 -3.91 -8.22 5.85
N PHE A 30 -4.38 -7.08 6.36
CA PHE A 30 -4.06 -5.77 5.81
C PHE A 30 -2.55 -5.49 5.83
N GLU A 31 -1.88 -5.74 6.96
CA GLU A 31 -0.42 -5.56 7.09
C GLU A 31 0.34 -6.41 6.08
N ASN A 32 -0.04 -7.68 5.92
CA ASN A 32 0.59 -8.56 4.92
C ASN A 32 0.40 -8.05 3.48
N LEU A 33 -0.80 -7.56 3.15
CA LEU A 33 -1.08 -6.99 1.83
C LEU A 33 -0.30 -5.70 1.59
N MET A 34 -0.13 -4.87 2.62
CA MET A 34 0.68 -3.67 2.57
C MET A 34 2.15 -4.01 2.27
N GLU A 35 2.73 -5.02 2.94
CA GLU A 35 4.10 -5.46 2.65
C GLU A 35 4.26 -5.97 1.21
N ILE A 36 3.28 -6.73 0.70
CA ILE A 36 3.28 -7.17 -0.70
C ILE A 36 3.20 -5.97 -1.65
N ALA A 37 2.34 -4.98 -1.39
CA ALA A 37 2.21 -3.79 -2.21
C ALA A 37 3.52 -2.97 -2.27
N ARG A 38 4.25 -2.88 -1.15
CA ARG A 38 5.58 -2.27 -1.07
C ARG A 38 6.61 -3.05 -1.89
N ALA A 39 6.64 -4.37 -1.74
CA ALA A 39 7.57 -5.23 -2.49
C ALA A 39 7.34 -5.17 -4.01
N LEU A 40 6.10 -4.94 -4.45
CA LEU A 40 5.75 -4.76 -5.86
C LEU A 40 6.01 -3.32 -6.37
N GLY A 41 6.45 -2.40 -5.50
CA GLY A 41 6.63 -0.98 -5.85
C GLY A 41 5.34 -0.23 -6.14
N ALA A 42 4.17 -0.84 -5.87
CA ALA A 42 2.88 -0.17 -6.00
C ALA A 42 2.69 0.89 -4.91
N TRP A 43 3.29 0.66 -3.74
CA TRP A 43 3.28 1.57 -2.59
C TRP A 43 4.71 2.05 -2.23
N PRO A 44 4.83 3.24 -1.61
CA PRO A 44 6.10 3.72 -1.10
C PRO A 44 6.73 2.76 -0.09
N PRO A 45 8.07 2.73 0.02
CA PRO A 45 8.77 1.93 1.02
C PRO A 45 8.33 2.28 2.44
N ALA A 46 8.52 1.34 3.36
CA ALA A 46 8.16 1.55 4.77
C ALA A 46 9.00 2.68 5.40
N ASP A 47 10.29 2.73 5.09
CA ASP A 47 11.14 3.88 5.38
C ASP A 47 11.12 4.84 4.18
N PRO A 48 10.58 6.07 4.34
CA PRO A 48 10.52 7.04 3.26
C PRO A 48 11.89 7.50 2.76
N LEU A 49 12.96 7.27 3.52
CA LEU A 49 14.33 7.59 3.12
C LEU A 49 14.99 6.48 2.29
N THR A 50 14.32 5.35 2.09
CA THR A 50 14.86 4.25 1.28
C THR A 50 15.19 4.75 -0.13
N GLY A 51 16.47 4.77 -0.50
CA GLY A 51 16.95 5.20 -1.82
C GLY A 51 17.32 6.68 -1.91
N ILE A 52 17.22 7.45 -0.83
CA ILE A 52 17.52 8.89 -0.82
C ILE A 52 18.99 9.19 -1.18
N GLU A 53 19.91 8.26 -0.95
CA GLU A 53 21.33 8.43 -1.28
C GLU A 53 21.54 8.63 -2.78
N VAL A 54 20.76 7.94 -3.61
CA VAL A 54 20.81 8.07 -5.07
C VAL A 54 20.31 9.45 -5.48
N ASP A 55 19.20 9.90 -4.89
CA ASP A 55 18.65 11.24 -5.14
C ASP A 55 19.64 12.34 -4.74
N LEU A 56 20.32 12.17 -3.59
CA LEU A 56 21.36 13.10 -3.14
C LEU A 56 22.56 13.14 -4.08
N GLN A 57 23.02 11.98 -4.59
CA GLN A 57 24.11 11.93 -5.56
C GLN A 57 23.75 12.63 -6.88
N ILE A 58 22.54 12.41 -7.39
CA ILE A 58 22.04 13.06 -8.61
C ILE A 58 21.95 14.58 -8.38
N ALA A 59 21.37 15.00 -7.26
CA ALA A 59 21.24 16.41 -6.91
C ALA A 59 22.62 17.10 -6.82
N GLN A 60 23.61 16.44 -6.22
CA GLN A 60 24.98 16.95 -6.16
C GLN A 60 25.58 17.14 -7.55
N GLY A 61 25.42 16.17 -8.46
CA GLY A 61 25.89 16.29 -9.85
C GLY A 61 25.24 17.45 -10.59
N ILE A 62 23.90 17.55 -10.52
CA ILE A 62 23.14 18.63 -11.18
C ILE A 62 23.61 20.00 -10.66
N ASN A 63 23.73 20.15 -9.34
CA ASN A 63 24.11 21.43 -8.73
C ASN A 63 25.55 21.87 -9.06
N GLN A 64 26.45 20.94 -9.41
CA GLN A 64 27.80 21.30 -9.88
C GLN A 64 27.78 21.93 -11.27
N ASP A 65 26.89 21.49 -12.15
CA ASP A 65 26.77 21.99 -13.53
C ASP A 65 25.94 23.27 -13.64
N VAL A 66 25.16 23.61 -12.62
CA VAL A 66 24.43 24.88 -12.54
C VAL A 66 25.43 26.01 -12.27
N ARG A 67 25.92 26.65 -13.35
CA ARG A 67 26.51 27.99 -13.24
C ARG A 67 25.39 28.99 -12.96
N LEU A 68 25.34 29.48 -11.72
CA LEU A 68 24.51 30.63 -11.39
C LEU A 68 24.97 31.82 -12.27
N PRO A 69 24.04 32.58 -12.87
CA PRO A 69 24.40 33.79 -13.61
C PRO A 69 25.18 34.72 -12.69
N SER A 70 26.31 35.24 -13.14
CA SER A 70 27.04 36.29 -12.42
C SER A 70 26.14 37.53 -12.32
N GLU A 71 25.95 38.05 -11.09
CA GLU A 71 25.33 39.36 -10.83
C GLU A 71 26.14 40.52 -11.44
#